data_AF-A0A4U9U2T7-F1
#
_entry.id   AF-A0A4U9U2T7-F1
#
_cell.length_a   1.000
_cell.length_b   1.000
_cell.length_c   1.000
_cell.angle_alpha   90.00
_cell.angle_beta   90.00
_cell.angle_gamma   90.00
#
_symmetry.space_group_name_H-M   'P 1'
#
loop_
_entity.id
_entity.type
_entity.pdbx_description
1 polymer ?
#
loop_
_entity_poly.entity_id
_entity_poly.type
_entity_poly.pdbx_seq_one_letter_code
_entity_poly.pdbx_strand_id
1 'polypeptide(L)' 'MSELKFATRLNSFASGANLYWPELKGKPSVSQMIERAGTVKGLTHLDLNYPQAHQ' A
#
# COMPACT_ATOMS: atom_id res chain seq x y z
N MET A 1 -19.20 2.77 21.61
CA MET A 1 -18.93 2.10 20.33
C MET A 1 -17.43 1.88 20.23
N SER A 2 -16.95 0.71 19.86
CA SER A 2 -15.52 0.51 19.61
C SER A 2 -15.09 1.30 18.38
N GLU A 3 -13.89 1.87 18.38
CA GLU A 3 -13.33 2.51 17.19
C GLU A 3 -13.28 1.52 16.01
N LEU A 4 -13.78 1.95 14.85
CA LEU A 4 -13.74 1.15 13.62
C LEU A 4 -12.29 1.04 13.14
N LYS A 5 -11.82 -0.20 12.95
CA LYS A 5 -10.49 -0.50 12.43
C LYS A 5 -10.61 -0.93 10.97
N PHE A 6 -9.86 -0.28 10.09
CA PHE A 6 -9.74 -0.65 8.69
C PHE A 6 -8.36 -1.25 8.41
N ALA A 7 -8.35 -2.31 7.61
CA ALA A 7 -7.15 -3.04 7.21
C ALA A 7 -7.17 -3.34 5.70
N THR A 8 -5.98 -3.42 5.09
CA THR A 8 -5.81 -3.90 3.71
C THR A 8 -4.40 -4.47 3.51
N ARG A 9 -4.20 -5.25 2.44
CA ARG A 9 -2.87 -5.74 2.06
C ARG A 9 -2.00 -4.64 1.50
N LEU A 10 -0.72 -4.60 1.86
CA LEU A 10 0.22 -3.62 1.31
C LEU A 10 0.32 -3.68 -0.23
N ASN A 11 0.30 -4.87 -0.81
CA ASN A 11 0.38 -5.04 -2.27
C ASN A 11 -0.82 -4.44 -3.03
N SER A 12 -1.94 -4.19 -2.37
CA SER A 12 -3.08 -3.49 -2.99
C SER A 12 -2.69 -2.10 -3.50
N PHE A 13 -1.68 -1.46 -2.87
CA PHE A 13 -1.18 -0.14 -3.25
C PHE A 13 -0.26 -0.13 -4.49
N ALA A 14 0.09 -1.29 -5.04
CA ALA A 14 0.70 -1.39 -6.36
C ALA A 14 -0.31 -1.18 -7.51
N SER A 15 -1.62 -1.26 -7.22
CA SER A 15 -2.65 -1.15 -8.24
C SER A 15 -2.67 0.25 -8.85
N GLY A 16 -2.62 0.33 -10.19
CA GLY A 16 -2.58 1.60 -10.90
C GLY A 16 -1.38 2.48 -10.53
N ALA A 17 -0.21 1.88 -10.27
CA ALA A 17 0.99 2.60 -9.85
C ALA A 17 1.38 3.75 -10.81
N ASN A 18 1.20 3.56 -12.12
CA ASN A 18 1.44 4.58 -13.15
C ASN A 18 0.51 5.80 -13.06
N LEU A 19 -0.67 5.67 -12.41
CA LEU A 19 -1.57 6.80 -12.20
C LEU A 19 -1.17 7.64 -10.98
N TYR A 20 -0.58 6.99 -9.96
CA TYR A 20 -0.17 7.65 -8.72
C TYR A 20 1.27 8.17 -8.80
N TRP A 21 2.15 7.45 -9.50
CA TRP A 21 3.52 7.82 -9.81
C TRP A 21 3.73 7.77 -11.34
N PRO A 22 3.45 8.85 -12.08
CA PRO A 22 3.55 8.87 -13.54
C PRO A 22 4.94 8.51 -14.09
N GLU A 23 5.99 8.92 -13.38
CA GLU A 23 7.39 8.70 -13.77
C GLU A 23 7.96 7.35 -13.30
N LEU A 24 7.16 6.54 -12.59
CA LEU A 24 7.61 5.26 -12.07
C LEU A 24 7.82 4.27 -13.21
N LYS A 25 9.05 3.74 -13.32
CA LYS A 25 9.37 2.63 -14.21
C LYS A 25 9.32 1.33 -13.43
N GLY A 26 8.46 0.41 -13.86
CA GLY A 26 8.27 -0.87 -13.18
C GLY A 26 7.28 -0.79 -12.01
N LYS A 27 7.51 -1.60 -10.97
CA LYS A 27 6.63 -1.69 -9.80
C LYS A 27 7.09 -0.74 -8.69
N PRO A 28 6.17 -0.26 -7.84
CA PRO A 28 6.55 0.58 -6.72
C PRO A 28 7.31 -0.22 -5.68
N SER A 29 8.29 0.41 -5.04
CA SER A 29 8.98 -0.17 -3.90
C SER A 29 8.04 -0.39 -2.71
N VAL A 30 8.47 -1.20 -1.74
CA VAL A 30 7.78 -1.35 -0.45
C VAL A 30 7.60 0.01 0.23
N SER A 31 8.62 0.87 0.22
CA SER A 31 8.54 2.21 0.82
C SER A 31 7.49 3.08 0.12
N GLN A 32 7.44 3.10 -1.21
CA GLN A 32 6.44 3.84 -1.97
C GLN A 32 5.02 3.35 -1.66
N MET A 33 4.81 2.03 -1.57
CA MET A 33 3.50 1.49 -1.19
C MET A 33 3.11 1.87 0.25
N ILE A 34 4.06 1.90 1.18
CA ILE A 34 3.82 2.36 2.57
C ILE A 34 3.45 3.84 2.59
N GLU A 35 4.17 4.68 1.84
CA GLU A 35 3.88 6.11 1.72
C GLU A 35 2.47 6.34 1.16
N ARG A 36 2.11 5.63 0.09
CA ARG A 36 0.76 5.70 -0.50
C ARG A 36 -0.30 5.22 0.49
N ALA A 37 -0.05 4.14 1.22
CA ALA A 37 -0.96 3.66 2.26
C ALA A 37 -1.20 4.69 3.37
N GLY A 38 -0.15 5.44 3.76
CA GLY A 38 -0.24 6.52 4.74
C GLY A 38 -1.16 7.67 4.36
N THR A 39 -1.56 7.79 3.09
CA THR A 39 -2.49 8.83 2.62
C THR A 39 -3.97 8.46 2.83
N VAL A 40 -4.29 7.19 3.13
CA VAL A 40 -5.67 6.71 3.24
C VAL A 40 -6.25 7.02 4.61
N LYS A 41 -7.24 7.92 4.65
CA LYS A 41 -7.94 8.28 5.88
C LYS A 41 -8.65 7.07 6.50
N GLY A 42 -8.41 6.84 7.79
CA GLY A 42 -9.03 5.75 8.54
C GLY A 42 -8.35 4.39 8.36
N LEU A 43 -7.37 4.24 7.47
CA LEU A 43 -6.58 3.00 7.41
C LEU A 43 -5.71 2.88 8.65
N THR A 44 -5.86 1.78 9.38
CA THR A 44 -5.20 1.59 10.68
C THR A 44 -4.21 0.42 10.70
N HIS A 45 -4.38 -0.55 9.79
CA HIS A 45 -3.57 -1.76 9.75
C HIS A 45 -3.22 -2.13 8.30
N LEU A 46 -2.03 -2.69 8.11
CA LEU A 46 -1.57 -3.23 6.84
C LEU A 46 -1.23 -4.70 6.99
N ASP A 47 -1.77 -5.54 6.11
CA ASP A 47 -1.41 -6.94 6.01
C ASP A 47 -0.22 -7.10 5.07
N LEU A 48 0.83 -7.76 5.55
CA LEU A 48 2.01 -8.11 4.78
C LEU A 48 1.94 -9.59 4.40
N ASN A 49 2.23 -9.90 3.14
CA ASN A 49 2.52 -11.28 2.76
C ASN A 49 3.98 -11.55 3.11
N TYR A 50 4.29 -12.62 3.85
CA TYR A 50 5.68 -13.05 4.08
C TYR A 50 5.96 -14.41 3.43
N PRO A 51 7.04 -14.57 2.64
CA PRO A 51 7.92 -13.49 2.20
C PRO A 51 7.17 -12.55 1.25
N GLN A 52 7.34 -11.24 1.44
CA GLN A 52 6.85 -10.28 0.47
C GLN A 52 7.81 -10.39 -0.70
N ALA A 53 7.36 -11.04 -1.77
CA ALA A 53 8.16 -11.22 -2.95
C ALA A 53 8.66 -9.83 -3.39
N HIS A 54 9.97 -9.60 -3.29
CA HIS A 54 10.63 -8.51 -3.97
C HIS A 54 10.60 -8.91 -5.44
N GLN A 55 9.55 -8.50 -6.16
CA GLN A 55 9.37 -8.76 -7.58
C GLN A 55 8.93 -7.50 -8.29
#